data_AF-A0A7V9UTR8-F1
#
_entry.id   AF-A0A7V9UTR8-F1
#
_cell.length_a   1.000
_cell.length_b   1.000
_cell.length_c   1.000
_cell.angle_alpha   90.00
_cell.angle_beta   90.00
_cell.angle_gamma   90.00
#
_symmetry.space_group_name_H-M   'P 1'
#
loop_
_entity.id
_entity.type
_entity.pdbx_description
1 polymer ?
#
loop_
_entity_poly.entity_id
_entity_poly.type
_entity_poly.pdbx_seq_one_letter_code
_entity_poly.pdbx_strand_id
1 'polypeptide(L)'
;ENGRVNLELQAPQSEYRELRRQWNMLWENGQKDQKTGTVVTLPIGEAKEKYLQQSAAATTPPQPPQPDELLQKSRLIISDSSAGRVASEKRR
;
A
#
# COMPACT_ATOMS: atom_id res chain seq x y z
N GLU A 1 29.82 -0.23 -10.25
CA GLU A 1 31.00 0.66 -10.12
C GLU A 1 30.85 2.07 -10.72
N ASN A 2 29.66 2.62 -11.01
CA ASN A 2 29.56 4.02 -11.47
C ASN A 2 28.52 4.79 -10.66
N GLY A 3 28.92 5.32 -9.50
CA GLY A 3 28.02 5.98 -8.54
C GLY A 3 27.79 7.47 -8.78
N ARG A 4 28.65 8.15 -9.55
CA ARG A 4 28.53 9.59 -9.88
C ARG A 4 29.01 9.86 -11.30
N VAL A 5 28.15 10.47 -12.11
CA VAL A 5 28.50 10.96 -13.45
C VAL A 5 28.82 12.44 -13.32
N ASN A 6 30.03 12.85 -13.73
CA ASN A 6 30.39 14.26 -13.75
C ASN A 6 29.83 14.92 -15.02
N LEU A 7 28.79 15.74 -14.85
CA LEU A 7 28.08 16.40 -15.95
C LEU A 7 28.73 17.74 -16.36
N GLU A 8 29.57 18.34 -15.51
CA GLU A 8 30.20 19.64 -15.78
C GLU A 8 31.22 19.59 -16.91
N LEU A 9 31.83 18.43 -17.13
CA LEU A 9 32.81 18.18 -18.19
C LEU A 9 32.17 17.66 -19.49
N GLN A 10 30.85 17.49 -19.51
CA GLN A 10 30.15 16.90 -20.64
C GLN A 10 29.36 17.94 -21.45
N ALA A 11 28.95 17.55 -22.65
CA ALA A 11 28.09 18.39 -23.46
C ALA A 11 26.78 18.73 -22.70
N PRO A 12 26.16 19.90 -22.91
CA PRO A 12 24.94 20.30 -22.20
C PRO A 12 23.79 19.28 -22.29
N GLN A 13 23.76 18.49 -23.37
CA GLN A 13 22.73 17.47 -23.62
C GLN A 13 22.96 16.15 -22.86
N SER A 14 24.10 16.02 -22.19
CA SER A 14 24.48 14.81 -21.44
C SER A 14 23.57 14.56 -20.24
N GLU A 15 23.11 15.61 -19.56
CA GLU A 15 22.18 15.52 -18.45
C GLU A 15 20.89 14.82 -18.88
N TYR A 16 20.27 15.28 -19.97
CA TYR A 16 19.07 14.66 -20.51
C TYR A 16 19.28 13.18 -20.86
N ARG A 17 20.42 12.84 -21.46
CA ARG A 17 20.73 11.45 -21.84
C ARG A 17 20.88 10.56 -20.63
N GLU A 18 21.58 11.02 -19.59
CA GLU A 18 21.75 10.27 -18.35
C GLU A 18 20.42 10.09 -17.61
N LEU A 19 19.62 11.16 -17.49
CA LEU A 19 18.29 11.08 -16.90
C LEU A 19 17.40 10.11 -17.68
N ARG A 20 17.41 10.17 -19.02
CA ARG A 20 16.63 9.26 -19.85
C ARG A 20 17.08 7.82 -19.69
N ARG A 21 18.38 7.58 -19.59
CA ARG A 21 18.95 6.24 -19.34
C ARG A 21 18.50 5.70 -17.99
N GLN A 22 18.62 6.50 -16.93
CA GLN A 22 18.17 6.12 -15.58
C GLN A 22 16.67 5.84 -15.54
N TRP A 23 15.87 6.70 -16.19
CA TRP A 23 14.43 6.52 -16.32
C TRP A 23 14.08 5.19 -16.99
N ASN A 24 14.69 4.89 -18.15
CA ASN A 24 14.43 3.64 -18.86
C ASN A 24 14.80 2.41 -18.01
N MET A 25 15.96 2.44 -17.33
CA MET A 25 16.38 1.34 -16.45
C MET A 25 15.39 1.10 -15.31
N LEU A 26 14.91 2.18 -14.68
CA LEU A 26 13.95 2.12 -13.59
C LEU A 26 12.54 1.70 -14.07
N TRP A 27 12.16 2.10 -15.27
CA TRP A 27 10.91 1.68 -15.91
C TRP A 27 10.89 0.19 -16.22
N GLU A 28 12.00 -0.35 -16.73
CA GLU A 28 12.13 -1.76 -17.11
C GLU A 28 12.27 -2.67 -15.88
N ASN A 29 13.09 -2.29 -14.91
CA ASN A 29 13.52 -3.19 -13.82
C ASN A 29 12.91 -2.83 -12.45
N GLY A 30 12.31 -1.64 -12.32
CA GLY A 30 11.90 -1.11 -11.02
C GLY A 30 13.10 -0.77 -10.14
N GLN A 31 12.83 -0.55 -8.85
CA GLN A 31 13.84 -0.23 -7.85
C GLN A 31 13.45 -0.82 -6.50
N LYS A 32 14.40 -1.50 -5.87
CA LYS A 32 14.32 -1.95 -4.48
C LYS A 32 15.40 -1.22 -3.68
N ASP A 33 15.04 -0.78 -2.48
CA ASP A 33 16.04 -0.28 -1.55
C ASP A 33 16.91 -1.43 -1.07
N GLN A 34 18.23 -1.29 -1.25
CA GLN A 34 19.20 -2.33 -0.90
C GLN A 34 19.34 -2.51 0.61
N LYS A 35 19.02 -1.48 1.41
CA LYS A 35 19.15 -1.53 2.88
C LYS A 35 17.95 -2.18 3.54
N THR A 36 16.75 -1.76 3.15
CA THR A 36 15.51 -2.23 3.78
C THR A 36 14.82 -3.37 3.03
N GLY A 37 15.22 -3.62 1.77
CA GLY A 37 14.52 -4.56 0.88
C GLY A 37 13.17 -4.05 0.38
N THR A 38 12.80 -2.82 0.74
CA THR A 38 11.51 -2.21 0.38
C THR A 38 11.45 -1.97 -1.13
N VAL A 39 10.34 -2.37 -1.76
CA VAL A 39 10.08 -2.06 -3.17
C VAL A 39 9.69 -0.58 -3.27
N VAL A 40 10.53 0.22 -3.94
CA VAL A 40 10.30 1.66 -4.14
C VAL A 40 9.51 1.89 -5.42
N THR A 41 9.89 1.20 -6.50
CA THR A 41 9.17 1.22 -7.78
C THR A 41 9.11 -0.18 -8.37
N LEU A 42 8.02 -0.48 -9.06
CA LEU A 42 7.73 -1.80 -9.61
C LEU A 42 7.52 -1.67 -11.14
N PRO A 43 8.07 -2.58 -11.96
CA PRO A 43 7.77 -2.60 -13.39
C PRO A 43 6.27 -2.72 -13.65
N ILE A 44 5.79 -2.08 -14.72
CA ILE A 44 4.35 -2.03 -15.02
C ILE A 44 3.74 -3.42 -15.28
N GLY A 45 4.52 -4.37 -15.80
CA GLY A 45 4.09 -5.76 -16.01
C GLY A 45 3.80 -6.45 -14.67
N GLU A 46 4.78 -6.45 -13.77
CA GLU A 46 4.61 -6.98 -12.41
C GLU A 46 3.51 -6.25 -11.64
N ALA A 47 3.32 -4.94 -11.88
CA ALA A 47 2.29 -4.15 -11.23
C ALA A 47 0.90 -4.63 -11.63
N LYS A 48 0.70 -4.91 -12.91
CA LYS A 48 -0.56 -5.43 -13.43
C LYS A 48 -0.84 -6.81 -12.87
N GLU A 49 0.14 -7.71 -12.85
CA GLU A 49 -0.03 -9.05 -12.29
C GLU A 49 -0.41 -9.00 -10.81
N LYS A 50 0.32 -8.23 -10.00
CA LYS A 50 0.00 -8.06 -8.57
C LYS A 50 -1.37 -7.43 -8.34
N TYR A 51 -1.71 -6.40 -9.13
CA TYR A 51 -3.02 -5.77 -9.05
C TYR A 51 -4.14 -6.75 -9.42
N LEU A 52 -3.97 -7.56 -10.45
CA LEU A 52 -4.94 -8.58 -10.85
C LEU A 52 -5.06 -9.69 -9.79
N GLN A 53 -3.96 -10.12 -9.19
CA GLN A 53 -3.99 -11.07 -8.06
C GLN A 53 -4.74 -10.51 -6.85
N GLN A 54 -4.53 -9.23 -6.52
CA GLN A 54 -5.21 -8.57 -5.41
C GLN A 54 -6.69 -8.28 -5.70
N SER A 55 -7.02 -7.85 -6.92
CA SER A 55 -8.40 -7.55 -7.33
C SER A 55 -9.24 -8.81 -7.58
N ALA A 56 -8.63 -9.94 -7.94
CA ALA A 56 -9.31 -11.24 -7.92
C ALA A 56 -9.78 -11.63 -6.51
N ALA A 57 -9.09 -11.16 -5.45
CA ALA A 57 -9.52 -11.32 -4.07
C ALA A 57 -10.51 -10.22 -3.60
N ALA A 58 -10.72 -9.16 -4.38
CA ALA A 58 -11.64 -8.05 -4.06
C ALA A 58 -13.10 -8.32 -4.48
N THR A 59 -13.47 -9.59 -4.67
CA THR A 59 -14.88 -10.02 -4.81
C THR A 59 -15.37 -10.72 -3.55
N THR A 60 -14.93 -10.28 -2.38
CA THR A 60 -15.77 -10.44 -1.20
C THR A 60 -16.52 -9.11 -1.07
N PRO A 61 -17.83 -9.04 -1.38
CA PRO A 61 -18.61 -7.94 -0.84
C PRO A 61 -18.35 -7.88 0.66
N PRO A 62 -18.39 -6.70 1.32
CA PRO A 62 -18.39 -6.68 2.77
C PRO A 62 -19.51 -7.64 3.19
N GLN A 63 -19.14 -8.81 3.72
CA GLN A 63 -20.13 -9.72 4.28
C GLN A 63 -20.84 -8.85 5.30
N PRO A 64 -22.17 -8.63 5.14
CA PRO A 64 -22.88 -7.88 6.14
C PRO A 64 -22.53 -8.56 7.46
N PRO A 65 -22.04 -7.83 8.48
CA PRO A 65 -21.83 -8.43 9.79
C PRO A 65 -23.12 -9.18 10.11
N GLN A 66 -22.96 -10.45 10.47
CA GLN A 66 -24.07 -11.38 10.72
C GLN A 66 -25.18 -10.59 11.41
N PRO A 67 -26.42 -10.57 10.91
CA PRO A 67 -27.46 -9.66 11.39
C PRO A 67 -27.64 -9.78 12.92
N ASP A 68 -27.38 -10.97 13.46
CA ASP A 68 -27.36 -11.25 14.90
C ASP A 68 -26.32 -10.46 15.68
N GLU A 69 -25.11 -10.24 15.14
CA GLU A 69 -24.06 -9.45 15.81
C GLU A 69 -24.38 -7.96 15.81
N LEU A 70 -24.93 -7.44 14.72
CA LEU A 70 -25.39 -6.03 14.65
C LEU A 70 -26.55 -5.78 15.60
N LEU A 71 -27.52 -6.70 15.63
CA LEU A 71 -28.69 -6.62 16.52
C LEU A 71 -28.28 -6.74 18.00
N GLN A 72 -27.25 -7.53 18.30
CA GLN A 72 -26.68 -7.59 19.64
C GLN A 72 -25.95 -6.29 20.00
N LYS A 73 -25.12 -5.74 19.10
CA LYS A 73 -24.41 -4.47 19.32
C LYS A 73 -25.35 -3.27 19.45
N SER A 74 -26.43 -3.22 18.68
CA SER A 74 -27.41 -2.13 18.75
C SER A 74 -28.24 -2.14 20.05
N ARG A 75 -28.33 -3.29 20.72
CA ARG A 75 -29.00 -3.43 22.01
C ARG A 75 -28.11 -3.12 23.21
N LEU A 76 -26.81 -2.88 22.98
CA LEU A 76 -25.85 -2.54 24.03
C LEU A 76 -25.69 -1.02 24.08
N ILE A 77 -25.94 -0.44 25.25
CA ILE A 77 -25.59 0.96 25.52
C ILE A 77 -24.14 0.99 25.97
N ILE A 78 -23.26 1.62 25.20
CA ILE A 78 -21.88 1.89 25.61
C ILE A 78 -21.92 3.15 26.48
N SER A 79 -21.87 2.97 27.80
CA SER A 79 -21.73 4.06 28.76
C SER A 79 -20.28 4.11 29.24
N ASP A 80 -19.53 5.12 28.81
CA ASP A 80 -18.15 5.37 29.28
C ASP A 80 -18.08 5.91 30.73
N SER A 81 -19.23 6.09 31.39
CA SER A 81 -19.31 6.62 32.77
C SER A 81 -19.53 5.54 33.83
N SER A 82 -18.85 4.40 33.70
CA SER A 82 -19.03 3.25 34.60
C SER A 82 -17.69 2.80 35.19
N ALA A 83 -17.53 3.04 36.49
CA ALA A 83 -16.41 2.57 37.31
C ALA A 83 -16.34 1.02 37.34
N GLY A 84 -15.75 0.43 36.31
CA GLY A 84 -15.35 -0.98 36.27
C GLY A 84 -16.45 -2.01 36.00
N ARG A 85 -17.62 -1.63 35.45
CA ARG A 85 -18.65 -2.60 35.02
C ARG A 85 -18.75 -2.65 33.50
N VAL A 86 -18.32 -3.79 32.93
CA VAL A 86 -18.33 -4.11 31.49
C VAL A 86 -19.78 -4.21 30.99
N ALA A 87 -20.03 -3.71 29.78
CA ALA A 87 -21.33 -3.60 29.09
C ALA A 87 -22.25 -4.82 29.28
N SER A 88 -23.13 -4.80 30.29
CA SER A 88 -23.95 -5.98 30.65
C SER A 88 -25.46 -5.76 30.61
N GLU A 89 -25.96 -4.57 30.25
CA GLU A 89 -27.41 -4.31 30.33
C GLU A 89 -28.08 -4.43 28.95
N LYS A 90 -28.77 -5.57 28.75
CA LYS A 90 -29.69 -5.79 27.62
C LYS A 90 -31.09 -5.34 28.04
N ARG A 91 -31.67 -4.35 27.36
CA ARG A 91 -33.10 -4.00 27.54
C ARG A 91 -33.97 -5.13 26.98
N ARG A 92 -34.88 -5.67 27.79
CA ARG A 92 -35.95 -6.57 27.35
C ARG A 92 -37.12 -5.78 26.79
#